data_AF-A0A5P3XCC7-F1
#
_entry.id   AF-A0A5P3XCC7-F1
#
_cell.length_a   1.000
_cell.length_b   1.000
_cell.length_c   1.000
_cell.angle_alpha   90.00
_cell.angle_beta   90.00
_cell.angle_gamma   90.00
#
_symmetry.space_group_name_H-M   'P 1'
#
loop_
_entity.id
_entity.type
_entity.pdbx_description
1 polymer ?
#
loop_
_entity_poly.entity_id
_entity_poly.type
_entity_poly.pdbx_seq_one_letter_code
_entity_poly.pdbx_strand_id
1 'polypeptide(L)'
;MHKCISRLKENVGYKGRLNHPARQNLRTVPINLCNKKYHLQYSPYSYYNEHCIIFSDKHEAMQINKSTFDKNLDFVDQFPHYFIGSNADLPIVGGSILSHDHYQGGRYNFAMENAKVTSEFCIDGYEDVKVLIVKWPLSVLRLCSDDKYKISELANYILNHWKTYSDEYVDIYSHTGITCHNTITPIIRKKDDSYEIDLVLRNNKTSEIHPDGIFHPHKELHNIKKENIGLIEVLGLAVLPSRLKDELKIIKDYLLNEKDEKFIIEKVPIHINWIKYLKSKYSIFEESTIDKILKYEVGIVFKRVLEDCGVFKHNKTGEEARGRYIESLKKYVGVKNEI
;
A
#
# COMPACT_ATOMS: atom_id res chain seq x y z
N MET A 1 -17.49 6.27 11.77
CA MET A 1 -17.34 7.55 12.50
C MET A 1 -16.11 7.64 13.41
N HIS A 2 -15.78 6.64 14.24
CA HIS A 2 -14.67 6.77 15.22
C HIS A 2 -13.24 6.96 14.67
N LYS A 3 -12.95 6.58 13.42
CA LYS A 3 -11.60 6.76 12.84
C LYS A 3 -11.31 8.16 12.28
N CYS A 4 -12.33 8.93 11.87
CA CYS A 4 -12.17 10.33 11.44
C CYS A 4 -11.78 11.28 12.58
N ILE A 5 -11.99 10.86 13.83
CA ILE A 5 -11.73 11.66 15.02
C ILE A 5 -10.28 12.17 15.09
N SER A 6 -9.30 11.41 14.60
CA SER A 6 -7.89 11.85 14.61
C SER A 6 -7.52 12.88 13.54
N ARG A 7 -8.41 13.17 12.60
CA ARG A 7 -8.14 13.94 11.37
C ARG A 7 -9.14 15.07 11.16
N LEU A 8 -9.60 15.66 12.25
CA LEU A 8 -10.46 16.84 12.24
C LEU A 8 -9.73 17.97 12.96
N LYS A 9 -9.63 19.13 12.29
CA LYS A 9 -9.13 20.36 12.91
C LYS A 9 -9.87 20.70 14.21
N GLU A 10 -11.15 20.34 14.28
CA GLU A 10 -12.02 20.52 15.44
C GLU A 10 -11.53 19.79 16.70
N ASN A 11 -10.66 18.78 16.52
CA ASN A 11 -10.10 18.01 17.62
C ASN A 11 -8.73 18.52 18.10
N VAL A 12 -8.18 19.59 17.49
CA VAL A 12 -6.99 20.26 18.01
C VAL A 12 -7.30 20.81 19.42
N GLY A 13 -6.57 20.34 20.43
CA GLY A 13 -6.80 20.76 21.82
C GLY A 13 -7.90 19.98 22.56
N TYR A 14 -8.54 18.97 21.93
CA TYR A 14 -9.67 18.27 22.55
C TYR A 14 -9.26 17.51 23.82
N LYS A 15 -9.95 17.77 24.94
CA LYS A 15 -9.59 17.23 26.26
C LYS A 15 -9.84 15.72 26.42
N GLY A 16 -10.63 15.11 25.54
CA GLY A 16 -10.99 13.69 25.63
C GLY A 16 -12.25 13.43 26.48
N ARG A 17 -12.90 12.30 26.22
CA ARG A 17 -13.95 11.67 27.03
C ARG A 17 -13.89 10.16 26.83
N LEU A 18 -14.61 9.37 27.64
CA LEU A 18 -14.59 7.90 27.60
C LEU A 18 -14.68 7.30 26.18
N ASN A 19 -15.49 7.89 25.29
CA ASN A 19 -15.70 7.40 23.91
C ASN A 19 -14.98 8.22 22.83
N HIS A 20 -14.10 9.15 23.21
CA HIS A 20 -13.36 10.00 22.26
C HIS A 20 -11.99 10.39 22.86
N PRO A 21 -10.88 9.90 22.31
CA PRO A 21 -9.57 10.07 22.93
C PRO A 21 -9.14 11.55 22.98
N ALA A 22 -8.32 11.88 23.97
CA ALA A 22 -7.75 13.22 24.11
C ALA A 22 -6.77 13.53 22.96
N ARG A 23 -6.73 14.80 22.55
CA ARG A 23 -5.93 15.35 21.43
C ARG A 23 -5.35 16.72 21.78
N GLN A 24 -5.10 16.97 23.06
CA GLN A 24 -4.58 18.24 23.59
C GLN A 24 -3.28 18.70 22.92
N ASN A 25 -2.42 17.76 22.55
CA ASN A 25 -1.13 18.02 21.90
C ASN A 25 -1.19 17.93 20.37
N LEU A 26 -2.35 17.65 19.78
CA LEU A 26 -2.49 17.65 18.34
C LEU A 26 -2.26 19.07 17.83
N ARG A 27 -1.41 19.21 16.82
CA ARG A 27 -1.13 20.47 16.13
C ARG A 27 -1.24 20.22 14.64
N THR A 28 -1.85 21.17 13.95
CA THR A 28 -2.05 21.14 12.49
C THR A 28 -1.43 22.38 11.89
N VAL A 29 -0.71 22.23 10.79
CA VAL A 29 -0.15 23.32 9.99
C VAL A 29 -1.01 23.47 8.74
N PRO A 30 -1.67 24.62 8.52
CA PRO A 30 -2.42 24.84 7.29
C PRO A 30 -1.47 24.95 6.11
N ILE A 31 -1.79 24.26 5.03
CA ILE A 31 -1.07 24.30 3.75
C ILE A 31 -2.07 24.48 2.60
N ASN A 32 -1.60 24.96 1.45
CA ASN A 32 -2.42 25.06 0.26
C ASN A 32 -1.91 24.07 -0.80
N LEU A 33 -2.79 23.23 -1.33
CA LEU A 33 -2.48 22.31 -2.43
C LEU A 33 -3.43 22.61 -3.58
N CYS A 34 -2.90 23.05 -4.73
CA CYS A 34 -3.69 23.45 -5.91
C CYS A 34 -4.85 24.41 -5.56
N ASN A 35 -4.56 25.48 -4.81
CA ASN A 35 -5.53 26.47 -4.33
C ASN A 35 -6.63 25.93 -3.39
N LYS A 36 -6.47 24.70 -2.87
CA LYS A 36 -7.35 24.13 -1.84
C LYS A 36 -6.63 24.09 -0.50
N LYS A 37 -7.38 24.37 0.58
CA LYS A 37 -6.85 24.34 1.95
C LYS A 37 -6.77 22.90 2.46
N TYR A 38 -5.58 22.52 2.90
CA TYR A 38 -5.29 21.26 3.56
C TYR A 38 -4.59 21.54 4.90
N HIS A 39 -4.51 20.52 5.74
CA HIS A 39 -3.80 20.57 7.02
C HIS A 39 -2.79 19.44 7.06
N LEU A 40 -1.56 19.75 7.45
CA LEU A 40 -0.53 18.78 7.78
C LEU A 40 -0.48 18.59 9.29
N GLN A 41 -0.40 17.34 9.75
CA GLN A 41 -0.12 17.00 11.15
C GLN A 41 0.79 15.79 11.24
N TYR A 42 1.63 15.71 12.27
CA TYR A 42 2.31 14.46 12.57
C TYR A 42 1.31 13.41 13.06
N SER A 43 1.52 12.17 12.61
CA SER A 43 0.66 11.05 12.98
C SER A 43 0.83 10.75 14.47
N PRO A 44 -0.28 10.60 15.23
CA PRO A 44 -0.21 10.11 16.60
C PRO A 44 0.19 8.62 16.68
N TYR A 45 0.18 7.92 15.53
CA TYR A 45 0.60 6.53 15.38
C TYR A 45 1.86 6.50 14.50
N SER A 46 2.98 6.99 15.03
CA SER A 46 4.23 7.13 14.28
C SER A 46 4.81 5.76 13.96
N TYR A 47 4.86 5.40 12.68
CA TYR A 47 5.48 4.16 12.21
C TYR A 47 6.94 4.36 11.80
N TYR A 48 7.30 5.60 11.46
CA TYR A 48 8.64 6.06 11.11
C TYR A 48 8.78 7.52 11.54
N ASN A 49 10.02 8.03 11.55
CA ASN A 49 10.29 9.42 11.93
C ASN A 49 9.60 10.39 10.96
N GLU A 50 9.01 11.48 11.47
CA GLU A 50 8.28 12.47 10.65
C GLU A 50 7.08 11.90 9.85
N HIS A 51 6.51 10.76 10.27
CA HIS A 51 5.24 10.28 9.71
C HIS A 51 4.15 11.34 9.90
N CYS A 52 3.64 11.88 8.80
CA CYS A 52 2.61 12.90 8.77
C CYS A 52 1.37 12.46 8.00
N ILE A 53 0.26 13.14 8.30
CA ILE A 53 -1.05 12.99 7.67
C ILE A 53 -1.40 14.36 7.11
N ILE A 54 -1.75 14.40 5.83
CA ILE A 54 -2.24 15.60 5.15
C ILE A 54 -3.73 15.37 4.90
N PHE A 55 -4.61 16.26 5.33
CA PHE A 55 -6.06 16.06 5.19
C PHE A 55 -6.78 17.34 4.76
N SER A 56 -7.86 17.18 4.00
CA SER A 56 -8.63 18.31 3.46
C SER A 56 -9.27 19.12 4.59
N ASP A 57 -9.30 20.46 4.46
CA ASP A 57 -10.04 21.32 5.40
C ASP A 57 -11.55 21.01 5.38
N LYS A 58 -12.06 20.54 4.23
CA LYS A 58 -13.44 20.09 4.05
C LYS A 58 -13.56 18.58 4.22
N HIS A 59 -14.68 18.13 4.76
CA HIS A 59 -15.00 16.71 4.88
C HIS A 59 -15.55 16.19 3.55
N GLU A 60 -14.65 15.82 2.64
CA GLU A 60 -14.98 15.27 1.33
C GLU A 60 -14.52 13.81 1.26
N ALA A 61 -15.28 12.95 0.58
CA ALA A 61 -14.89 11.55 0.39
C ALA A 61 -13.57 11.46 -0.38
N MET A 62 -12.73 10.51 0.03
CA MET A 62 -11.46 10.25 -0.62
C MET A 62 -11.70 9.64 -2.02
N GLN A 63 -11.00 10.15 -3.02
CA GLN A 63 -11.07 9.67 -4.40
C GLN A 63 -9.69 9.72 -5.04
N ILE A 64 -9.36 8.72 -5.85
CA ILE A 64 -8.15 8.74 -6.68
C ILE A 64 -8.55 9.18 -8.10
N ASN A 65 -8.05 10.34 -8.50
CA ASN A 65 -8.30 11.00 -9.78
C ASN A 65 -7.15 11.96 -10.14
N LYS A 66 -7.23 12.65 -11.28
CA LYS A 66 -6.21 13.63 -11.72
C LYS A 66 -5.82 14.64 -10.63
N SER A 67 -6.81 15.22 -9.94
CA SER A 67 -6.54 16.20 -8.87
C SER A 67 -5.71 15.61 -7.73
N THR A 68 -5.74 14.29 -7.52
CA THR A 68 -4.86 13.61 -6.54
C THR A 68 -3.40 13.72 -6.93
N PHE A 69 -3.07 13.46 -8.19
CA PHE A 69 -1.70 13.59 -8.70
C PHE A 69 -1.23 15.04 -8.62
N ASP A 70 -2.07 15.99 -9.09
CA ASP A 70 -1.74 17.41 -9.05
C ASP A 70 -1.46 17.91 -7.62
N LYS A 71 -2.34 17.58 -6.67
CA LYS A 71 -2.18 17.94 -5.24
C LYS A 71 -0.92 17.34 -4.62
N ASN A 72 -0.63 16.08 -4.93
CA ASN A 72 0.52 15.38 -4.37
C ASN A 72 1.85 15.87 -4.97
N LEU A 73 1.85 16.23 -6.26
CA LEU A 73 2.99 16.88 -6.89
C LEU A 73 3.22 18.28 -6.32
N ASP A 74 2.15 19.05 -6.09
CA ASP A 74 2.22 20.35 -5.43
C ASP A 74 2.75 20.27 -3.99
N PHE A 75 2.44 19.17 -3.29
CA PHE A 75 2.98 18.92 -1.96
C PHE A 75 4.50 18.69 -1.99
N VAL A 76 5.01 17.85 -2.90
CA VAL A 76 6.46 17.58 -2.98
C VAL A 76 7.25 18.76 -3.55
N ASP A 77 6.60 19.74 -4.17
CA ASP A 77 7.23 21.04 -4.46
C ASP A 77 7.49 21.85 -3.20
N GLN A 78 6.53 21.86 -2.26
CA GLN A 78 6.66 22.56 -0.98
C GLN A 78 7.57 21.81 0.00
N PHE A 79 7.55 20.48 -0.03
CA PHE A 79 8.30 19.60 0.87
C PHE A 79 9.12 18.57 0.06
N PRO A 80 10.20 18.99 -0.63
CA PRO A 80 10.93 18.14 -1.59
C PRO A 80 11.62 16.92 -0.99
N HIS A 81 11.81 16.91 0.33
CA HIS A 81 12.44 15.83 1.08
C HIS A 81 11.42 14.82 1.65
N TYR A 82 10.13 15.03 1.40
CA TYR A 82 9.05 14.15 1.86
C TYR A 82 8.49 13.37 0.68
N PHE A 83 8.04 12.15 0.94
CA PHE A 83 7.08 11.49 0.05
C PHE A 83 5.66 11.81 0.51
N ILE A 84 4.70 11.65 -0.40
CA ILE A 84 3.27 11.69 -0.11
C ILE A 84 2.57 10.60 -0.91
N GLY A 85 1.62 9.93 -0.29
CA GLY A 85 0.81 8.93 -0.96
C GLY A 85 -0.58 8.81 -0.36
N SER A 86 -1.43 8.10 -1.08
CA SER A 86 -2.78 7.80 -0.62
C SER A 86 -2.99 6.30 -0.59
N ASN A 87 -3.86 5.82 0.31
CA ASN A 87 -4.37 4.45 0.17
C ASN A 87 -5.23 4.37 -1.12
N ALA A 88 -5.58 3.18 -1.55
CA ALA A 88 -6.62 3.03 -2.56
C ALA A 88 -7.99 3.51 -2.04
N ASP A 89 -8.82 4.05 -2.94
CA ASP A 89 -10.18 4.54 -2.66
C ASP A 89 -11.25 3.43 -2.65
N LEU A 90 -10.85 2.18 -2.83
CA LEU A 90 -11.72 1.01 -2.77
C LEU A 90 -11.55 0.22 -1.46
N PRO A 91 -12.61 -0.46 -0.98
CA PRO A 91 -12.50 -1.37 0.17
C PRO A 91 -11.56 -2.54 -0.15
N ILE A 92 -11.12 -3.28 0.87
CA ILE A 92 -10.19 -4.43 0.82
C ILE A 92 -8.74 -4.05 0.46
N VAL A 93 -8.52 -3.12 -0.46
CA VAL A 93 -7.18 -2.72 -0.94
C VAL A 93 -6.53 -1.58 -0.15
N GLY A 94 -6.86 -1.45 1.14
CA GLY A 94 -6.26 -0.46 2.06
C GLY A 94 -7.12 0.75 2.41
N GLY A 95 -8.28 0.91 1.77
CA GLY A 95 -9.28 1.90 2.15
C GLY A 95 -9.83 1.64 3.55
N SER A 96 -9.31 2.32 4.57
CA SER A 96 -9.76 2.17 5.97
C SER A 96 -10.58 3.35 6.49
N ILE A 97 -10.44 4.53 5.87
CA ILE A 97 -11.15 5.78 6.19
C ILE A 97 -11.45 6.48 4.85
N LEU A 98 -12.52 6.05 4.17
CA LEU A 98 -12.91 6.61 2.86
C LEU A 98 -13.72 7.91 2.98
N SER A 99 -14.17 8.24 4.20
CA SER A 99 -15.08 9.36 4.47
C SER A 99 -14.41 10.74 4.46
N HIS A 100 -13.07 10.82 4.47
CA HIS A 100 -12.35 12.10 4.47
C HIS A 100 -11.08 11.99 3.64
N ASP A 101 -10.94 12.83 2.63
CA ASP A 101 -9.77 12.95 1.78
C ASP A 101 -8.51 13.24 2.60
N HIS A 102 -7.57 12.31 2.54
CA HIS A 102 -6.32 12.41 3.26
C HIS A 102 -5.20 11.65 2.55
N TYR A 103 -3.99 12.06 2.85
CA TYR A 103 -2.74 11.48 2.41
C TYR A 103 -1.88 11.14 3.62
N GLN A 104 -0.94 10.25 3.41
CA GLN A 104 0.11 9.89 4.36
C GLN A 104 1.45 10.22 3.70
N GLY A 105 2.38 10.76 4.48
CA GLY A 105 3.68 11.16 3.96
C GLY A 105 4.69 11.38 5.07
N GLY A 106 5.85 11.88 4.72
CA GLY A 106 6.92 12.18 5.67
C GLY A 106 8.30 11.97 5.08
N ARG A 107 9.32 12.18 5.89
CA ARG A 107 10.72 11.98 5.51
C ARG A 107 11.19 10.58 5.87
N TYR A 108 11.04 9.65 4.94
CA TYR A 108 11.54 8.29 5.14
C TYR A 108 11.82 7.59 3.82
N ASN A 109 12.97 6.93 3.73
CA ASN A 109 13.35 6.15 2.55
C ASN A 109 12.85 4.70 2.73
N PHE A 110 11.83 4.34 1.97
CA PHE A 110 11.22 3.01 2.00
C PHE A 110 11.93 2.02 1.07
N ALA A 111 11.81 0.73 1.35
CA ALA A 111 12.45 -0.32 0.55
C ALA A 111 12.03 -0.28 -0.94
N MET A 112 10.76 0.05 -1.23
CA MET A 112 10.25 0.17 -2.61
C MET A 112 10.93 1.31 -3.40
N GLU A 113 11.37 2.37 -2.74
CA GLU A 113 12.07 3.49 -3.40
C GLU A 113 13.38 3.04 -4.05
N ASN A 114 14.07 2.09 -3.42
CA ASN A 114 15.34 1.51 -3.87
C ASN A 114 15.16 0.23 -4.72
N ALA A 115 13.91 -0.12 -5.07
CA ALA A 115 13.64 -1.30 -5.88
C ALA A 115 14.31 -1.17 -7.25
N LYS A 116 14.94 -2.27 -7.70
CA LYS A 116 15.64 -2.30 -9.00
C LYS A 116 14.64 -2.21 -10.14
N VAL A 117 14.97 -1.45 -11.18
CA VAL A 117 14.20 -1.45 -12.44
C VAL A 117 14.42 -2.79 -13.16
N THR A 118 13.35 -3.42 -13.62
CA THR A 118 13.40 -4.66 -14.41
C THR A 118 13.21 -4.42 -15.89
N SER A 119 12.44 -3.41 -16.27
CA SER A 119 12.19 -3.03 -17.66
C SER A 119 11.69 -1.59 -17.73
N GLU A 120 11.76 -1.02 -18.93
CA GLU A 120 11.31 0.33 -19.27
C GLU A 120 10.53 0.26 -20.57
N PHE A 121 9.52 1.13 -20.72
CA PHE A 121 8.82 1.31 -21.98
C PHE A 121 8.40 2.78 -22.14
N CYS A 122 8.19 3.18 -23.39
CA CYS A 122 7.71 4.51 -23.75
C CYS A 122 6.22 4.44 -24.12
N ILE A 123 5.56 5.58 -24.00
CA ILE A 123 4.18 5.80 -24.45
C ILE A 123 4.20 6.98 -25.40
N ASP A 124 3.60 6.81 -26.58
CA ASP A 124 3.60 7.82 -27.63
C ASP A 124 2.91 9.12 -27.15
N GLY A 125 3.54 10.26 -27.42
CA GLY A 125 3.16 11.58 -26.91
C GLY A 125 3.64 11.89 -25.48
N TYR A 126 4.33 10.95 -24.83
CA TYR A 126 4.92 11.06 -23.50
C TYR A 126 6.36 10.56 -23.46
N GLU A 127 7.12 10.77 -24.53
CA GLU A 127 8.50 10.30 -24.69
C GLU A 127 9.46 10.87 -23.63
N ASP A 128 9.09 11.98 -23.00
CA ASP A 128 9.82 12.63 -21.90
C ASP A 128 9.38 12.19 -20.50
N VAL A 129 8.47 11.22 -20.40
CA VAL A 129 8.08 10.56 -19.14
C VAL A 129 8.51 9.10 -19.20
N LYS A 130 9.54 8.73 -18.43
CA LYS A 130 9.99 7.35 -18.35
C LYS A 130 8.98 6.51 -17.60
N VAL A 131 8.58 5.37 -18.16
CA VAL A 131 7.71 4.39 -17.49
C VAL A 131 8.50 3.13 -17.19
N LEU A 132 8.75 2.90 -15.91
CA LEU A 132 9.64 1.86 -15.41
C LEU A 132 8.83 0.79 -14.67
N ILE A 133 9.18 -0.47 -14.88
CA ILE A 133 8.72 -1.59 -14.04
C ILE A 133 9.79 -1.83 -12.97
N VAL A 134 9.39 -1.88 -11.71
CA VAL A 134 10.30 -2.15 -10.59
C VAL A 134 10.13 -3.57 -10.06
N LYS A 135 11.24 -4.16 -9.60
CA LYS A 135 11.28 -5.48 -8.94
C LYS A 135 10.69 -5.37 -7.54
N TRP A 136 9.36 -5.44 -7.47
CA TRP A 136 8.60 -5.33 -6.23
C TRP A 136 7.49 -6.38 -6.18
N PRO A 137 7.11 -6.93 -5.00
CA PRO A 137 6.06 -7.95 -4.92
C PRO A 137 4.71 -7.54 -5.54
N LEU A 138 4.32 -6.28 -5.37
CA LEU A 138 3.14 -5.72 -6.03
C LEU A 138 3.47 -5.24 -7.46
N SER A 139 2.44 -5.12 -8.29
CA SER A 139 2.58 -4.56 -9.64
C SER A 139 2.66 -3.04 -9.59
N VAL A 140 3.84 -2.49 -9.89
CA VAL A 140 4.12 -1.06 -9.79
C VAL A 140 4.63 -0.53 -11.13
N LEU A 141 4.01 0.55 -11.60
CA LEU A 141 4.56 1.39 -12.67
C LEU A 141 5.18 2.63 -12.03
N ARG A 142 6.48 2.84 -12.23
CA ARG A 142 7.18 4.04 -11.78
C ARG A 142 7.32 5.02 -12.93
N LEU A 143 6.76 6.21 -12.77
CA LEU A 143 6.90 7.32 -13.69
C LEU A 143 8.02 8.24 -13.22
N CYS A 144 8.89 8.69 -14.13
CA CYS A 144 9.90 9.70 -13.84
C CYS A 144 9.87 10.79 -14.91
N SER A 145 9.84 12.07 -14.51
CA SER A 145 9.92 13.21 -15.42
C SER A 145 10.32 14.48 -14.67
N ASP A 146 10.88 15.45 -15.40
CA ASP A 146 11.11 16.81 -14.90
C ASP A 146 9.88 17.71 -15.10
N ASP A 147 8.91 17.28 -15.93
CA ASP A 147 7.68 18.02 -16.19
C ASP A 147 6.53 17.51 -15.29
N LYS A 148 6.20 18.33 -14.28
CA LYS A 148 5.10 18.12 -13.33
C LYS A 148 3.75 17.90 -14.02
N TYR A 149 3.46 18.61 -15.11
CA TYR A 149 2.16 18.53 -15.76
C TYR A 149 2.04 17.26 -16.58
N LYS A 150 3.05 16.92 -17.37
CA LYS A 150 3.04 15.71 -18.20
C LYS A 150 3.01 14.43 -17.38
N ILE A 151 3.80 14.34 -16.30
CA ILE A 151 3.79 13.15 -15.44
C ILE A 151 2.42 12.98 -14.75
N SER A 152 1.74 14.07 -14.40
CA SER A 152 0.40 14.06 -13.82
C SER A 152 -0.65 13.60 -14.84
N GLU A 153 -0.60 14.11 -16.08
CA GLU A 153 -1.51 13.70 -17.16
C GLU A 153 -1.34 12.21 -17.48
N LEU A 154 -0.10 11.74 -17.64
CA LEU A 154 0.17 10.33 -17.90
C LEU A 154 -0.31 9.43 -16.77
N ALA A 155 -0.07 9.82 -15.51
CA ALA A 155 -0.56 9.08 -14.35
C ALA A 155 -2.09 8.94 -14.36
N ASN A 156 -2.80 9.99 -14.80
CA ASN A 156 -4.25 9.96 -14.96
C ASN A 156 -4.72 9.10 -16.14
N TYR A 157 -3.99 9.09 -17.26
CA TYR A 157 -4.28 8.14 -18.34
C TYR A 157 -4.11 6.69 -17.91
N ILE A 158 -3.02 6.37 -17.20
CA ILE A 158 -2.80 5.05 -16.62
C ILE A 158 -3.93 4.67 -15.66
N LEU A 159 -4.32 5.57 -14.77
CA LEU A 159 -5.43 5.35 -13.83
C LEU A 159 -6.75 5.05 -14.56
N ASN A 160 -7.10 5.87 -15.55
CA ASN A 160 -8.37 5.73 -16.26
C ASN A 160 -8.42 4.47 -17.12
N HIS A 161 -7.31 4.12 -17.77
CA HIS A 161 -7.17 2.85 -18.47
C HIS A 161 -7.24 1.66 -17.51
N TRP A 162 -6.51 1.70 -16.40
CA TRP A 162 -6.56 0.64 -15.39
C TRP A 162 -7.97 0.44 -14.85
N LYS A 163 -8.72 1.52 -14.57
CA LYS A 163 -10.11 1.45 -14.10
C LYS A 163 -11.05 0.71 -15.04
N THR A 164 -10.73 0.60 -16.33
CA THR A 164 -11.56 -0.10 -17.33
C THR A 164 -10.91 -1.38 -17.87
N TYR A 165 -9.65 -1.65 -17.52
CA TYR A 165 -8.91 -2.82 -18.00
C TYR A 165 -9.33 -4.11 -17.30
N SER A 166 -9.65 -5.14 -18.08
CA SER A 166 -9.88 -6.50 -17.60
C SER A 166 -8.97 -7.48 -18.34
N ASP A 167 -8.49 -8.49 -17.64
CA ASP A 167 -7.80 -9.66 -18.19
C ASP A 167 -8.26 -10.90 -17.41
N GLU A 168 -9.27 -11.57 -17.96
CA GLU A 168 -9.91 -12.74 -17.34
C GLU A 168 -8.95 -13.91 -17.16
N TYR A 169 -7.90 -13.99 -17.98
CA TYR A 169 -6.91 -15.07 -17.91
C TYR A 169 -6.11 -15.06 -16.59
N VAL A 170 -6.07 -13.92 -15.91
CA VAL A 170 -5.41 -13.73 -14.62
C VAL A 170 -6.34 -13.16 -13.55
N ASP A 171 -7.65 -13.37 -13.71
CA ASP A 171 -8.69 -12.94 -12.77
C ASP A 171 -8.76 -11.43 -12.52
N ILE A 172 -8.24 -10.61 -13.43
CA ILE A 172 -8.36 -9.15 -13.35
C ILE A 172 -9.68 -8.74 -14.00
N TYR A 173 -10.65 -8.38 -13.17
CA TYR A 173 -11.93 -7.82 -13.63
C TYR A 173 -12.02 -6.38 -13.18
N SER A 174 -12.18 -5.44 -14.12
CA SER A 174 -12.38 -4.03 -13.77
C SER A 174 -13.72 -3.77 -13.07
N HIS A 175 -14.75 -4.57 -13.37
CA HIS A 175 -16.11 -4.36 -12.87
C HIS A 175 -16.87 -5.67 -12.60
N THR A 176 -17.76 -5.64 -11.61
CA THR A 176 -18.87 -6.60 -11.45
C THR A 176 -20.18 -5.81 -11.46
N GLY A 177 -20.93 -5.90 -12.56
CA GLY A 177 -22.07 -5.02 -12.80
C GLY A 177 -21.61 -3.55 -12.81
N ILE A 178 -22.15 -2.75 -11.89
CA ILE A 178 -21.77 -1.32 -11.73
C ILE A 178 -20.60 -1.09 -10.77
N THR A 179 -20.14 -2.12 -10.06
CA THR A 179 -19.10 -1.97 -9.03
C THR A 179 -17.73 -2.01 -9.69
N CYS A 180 -16.96 -0.92 -9.61
CA CYS A 180 -15.57 -0.88 -10.05
C CYS A 180 -14.65 -1.57 -9.04
N HIS A 181 -13.67 -2.33 -9.54
CA HIS A 181 -12.73 -3.10 -8.74
C HIS A 181 -11.28 -2.63 -8.87
N ASN A 182 -10.95 -1.91 -9.93
CA ASN A 182 -9.60 -1.44 -10.21
C ASN A 182 -9.35 -0.03 -9.65
N THR A 183 -8.21 0.15 -8.99
CA THR A 183 -7.74 1.46 -8.53
C THR A 183 -6.21 1.44 -8.36
N ILE A 184 -5.64 2.55 -7.92
CA ILE A 184 -4.20 2.71 -7.73
C ILE A 184 -3.94 3.24 -6.32
N THR A 185 -2.84 2.77 -5.72
CA THR A 185 -2.22 3.43 -4.57
C THR A 185 -1.09 4.31 -5.11
N PRO A 186 -1.26 5.64 -5.19
CA PRO A 186 -0.24 6.53 -5.72
C PRO A 186 0.75 6.96 -4.63
N ILE A 187 2.04 6.94 -4.95
CA ILE A 187 3.11 7.46 -4.11
C ILE A 187 3.96 8.40 -4.93
N ILE A 188 4.10 9.64 -4.46
CA ILE A 188 4.80 10.72 -5.15
C ILE A 188 5.96 11.17 -4.26
N ARG A 189 7.10 11.43 -4.87
CA ARG A 189 8.29 12.01 -4.22
C ARG A 189 9.09 12.81 -5.24
N LYS A 190 10.00 13.65 -4.76
CA LYS A 190 11.14 14.11 -5.59
C LYS A 190 12.33 13.20 -5.35
N LYS A 191 13.03 12.88 -6.43
CA LYS A 191 14.29 12.16 -6.37
C LYS A 191 15.30 12.98 -7.15
N ASP A 192 16.30 13.48 -6.44
CA ASP A 192 17.17 14.56 -6.90
C ASP A 192 16.28 15.76 -7.30
N ASP A 193 16.30 16.18 -8.57
CA ASP A 193 15.49 17.30 -9.07
C ASP A 193 14.25 16.85 -9.88
N SER A 194 14.07 15.55 -10.12
CA SER A 194 12.98 15.00 -10.92
C SER A 194 11.79 14.53 -10.06
N TYR A 195 10.60 14.52 -10.65
CA TYR A 195 9.41 13.93 -10.04
C TYR A 195 9.37 12.43 -10.28
N GLU A 196 9.09 11.66 -9.22
CA GLU A 196 8.85 10.22 -9.29
C GLU A 196 7.42 9.91 -8.79
N ILE A 197 6.65 9.16 -9.57
CA ILE A 197 5.33 8.63 -9.17
C ILE A 197 5.33 7.11 -9.27
N ASP A 198 5.22 6.43 -8.13
CA ASP A 198 4.90 5.00 -8.11
C ASP A 198 3.38 4.81 -8.13
N LEU A 199 2.90 4.17 -9.19
CA LEU A 199 1.51 3.76 -9.38
C LEU A 199 1.40 2.27 -9.10
N VAL A 200 0.96 1.93 -7.88
CA VAL A 200 0.75 0.53 -7.49
C VAL A 200 -0.66 0.12 -7.92
N LEU A 201 -0.75 -0.79 -8.88
CA LEU A 201 -2.02 -1.29 -9.42
C LEU A 201 -2.71 -2.18 -8.40
N ARG A 202 -3.98 -1.89 -8.10
CA ARG A 202 -4.79 -2.62 -7.13
C ARG A 202 -6.09 -3.09 -7.77
N ASN A 203 -6.55 -4.25 -7.31
CA ASN A 203 -7.86 -4.80 -7.65
C ASN A 203 -8.48 -5.41 -6.37
N ASN A 204 -9.75 -5.11 -6.09
CA ASN A 204 -10.44 -5.58 -4.88
C ASN A 204 -11.47 -6.70 -5.11
N LYS A 205 -11.45 -7.33 -6.28
CA LYS A 205 -12.37 -8.42 -6.64
C LYS A 205 -12.18 -9.60 -5.69
N THR A 206 -13.29 -10.17 -5.26
CA THR A 206 -13.34 -11.40 -4.46
C THR A 206 -13.81 -12.58 -5.32
N SER A 207 -13.56 -13.79 -4.85
CA SER A 207 -14.09 -15.03 -5.42
C SER A 207 -14.58 -15.96 -4.31
N GLU A 208 -15.24 -17.06 -4.67
CA GLU A 208 -15.66 -18.07 -3.68
C GLU A 208 -14.44 -18.70 -2.96
N ILE A 209 -13.33 -18.87 -3.69
CA ILE A 209 -12.06 -19.39 -3.15
C ILE A 209 -11.36 -18.34 -2.29
N HIS A 210 -11.41 -17.07 -2.72
CA HIS A 210 -10.79 -15.93 -2.04
C HIS A 210 -11.84 -14.89 -1.62
N PRO A 211 -12.62 -15.16 -0.56
CA PRO A 211 -13.70 -14.27 -0.13
C PRO A 211 -13.17 -12.94 0.42
N ASP A 212 -11.93 -12.92 0.94
CA ASP A 212 -11.25 -11.71 1.42
C ASP A 212 -10.58 -10.91 0.28
N GLY A 213 -10.58 -11.42 -0.96
CA GLY A 213 -10.01 -10.77 -2.14
C GLY A 213 -9.01 -11.66 -2.88
N ILE A 214 -9.11 -11.69 -4.22
CA ILE A 214 -8.19 -12.44 -5.10
C ILE A 214 -6.77 -11.87 -4.94
N PHE A 215 -6.66 -10.54 -4.86
CA PHE A 215 -5.40 -9.80 -4.72
C PHE A 215 -5.23 -9.22 -3.32
N HIS A 216 -5.38 -10.08 -2.32
CA HIS A 216 -5.30 -9.78 -0.88
C HIS A 216 -4.58 -10.95 -0.17
N PRO A 217 -3.94 -10.80 1.00
CA PRO A 217 -3.41 -11.94 1.77
C PRO A 217 -4.36 -13.14 1.80
N HIS A 218 -3.88 -14.29 1.34
CA HIS A 218 -4.64 -15.53 1.30
C HIS A 218 -4.66 -16.23 2.66
N LYS A 219 -5.61 -17.15 2.83
CA LYS A 219 -5.99 -17.76 4.11
C LYS A 219 -4.81 -18.41 4.84
N GLU A 220 -3.88 -19.01 4.10
CA GLU A 220 -2.70 -19.66 4.64
C GLU A 220 -1.69 -18.70 5.30
N LEU A 221 -1.78 -17.40 5.02
CA LEU A 221 -0.91 -16.37 5.59
C LEU A 221 -1.57 -15.57 6.72
N HIS A 222 -2.86 -15.81 6.99
CA HIS A 222 -3.65 -15.09 7.98
C HIS A 222 -3.16 -15.28 9.42
N ASN A 223 -2.33 -16.30 9.67
CA ASN A 223 -1.66 -16.48 10.94
C ASN A 223 -0.77 -15.26 11.28
N ILE A 224 -0.10 -14.69 10.27
CA ILE A 224 0.74 -13.49 10.42
C ILE A 224 -0.03 -12.21 10.08
N LYS A 225 -0.70 -12.15 8.93
CA LYS A 225 -1.38 -10.93 8.46
C LYS A 225 -2.64 -11.28 7.68
N LYS A 226 -3.78 -10.89 8.26
CA LYS A 226 -5.10 -11.00 7.62
C LYS A 226 -5.64 -9.63 7.20
N GLU A 227 -5.18 -8.57 7.83
CA GLU A 227 -5.71 -7.23 7.62
C GLU A 227 -5.27 -6.68 6.27
N ASN A 228 -6.06 -5.74 5.71
CA ASN A 228 -5.77 -5.06 4.46
C ASN A 228 -4.33 -4.49 4.41
N ILE A 229 -3.76 -4.47 3.20
CA ILE A 229 -2.43 -3.89 2.92
C ILE A 229 -2.58 -2.42 2.53
N GLY A 230 -2.21 -1.52 3.44
CA GLY A 230 -2.21 -0.07 3.25
C GLY A 230 -0.90 0.47 2.67
N LEU A 231 -0.84 1.79 2.52
CA LEU A 231 0.29 2.50 1.88
C LEU A 231 1.66 2.12 2.46
N ILE A 232 1.79 2.06 3.78
CA ILE A 232 3.07 1.81 4.46
C ILE A 232 3.57 0.38 4.21
N GLU A 233 2.65 -0.57 4.19
CA GLU A 233 2.95 -1.98 3.89
C GLU A 233 3.30 -2.16 2.41
N VAL A 234 2.59 -1.48 1.50
CA VAL A 234 2.92 -1.42 0.07
C VAL A 234 4.36 -0.94 -0.14
N LEU A 235 4.80 0.05 0.63
CA LEU A 235 6.16 0.59 0.59
C LEU A 235 7.23 -0.32 1.22
N GLY A 236 6.82 -1.41 1.88
CA GLY A 236 7.71 -2.45 2.40
C GLY A 236 7.97 -2.39 3.90
N LEU A 237 7.22 -1.60 4.67
CA LEU A 237 7.27 -1.62 6.12
C LEU A 237 6.08 -2.38 6.69
N ALA A 238 6.34 -3.54 7.29
CA ALA A 238 5.30 -4.41 7.84
C ALA A 238 4.64 -3.79 9.08
N VAL A 239 3.36 -3.45 8.98
CA VAL A 239 2.51 -3.09 10.12
C VAL A 239 1.70 -4.33 10.50
N LEU A 240 2.12 -5.00 11.57
CA LEU A 240 1.56 -6.30 11.99
C LEU A 240 0.50 -6.12 13.09
N PRO A 241 -0.47 -7.06 13.21
CA PRO A 241 -1.51 -6.95 14.22
C PRO A 241 -0.94 -7.11 15.64
N SER A 242 -1.50 -6.38 16.60
CA SER A 242 -0.98 -6.35 17.98
C SER A 242 -0.95 -7.73 18.64
N ARG A 243 -1.93 -8.60 18.32
CA ARG A 243 -1.99 -10.00 18.79
C ARG A 243 -0.71 -10.79 18.50
N LEU A 244 -0.06 -10.50 17.36
CA LEU A 244 1.06 -11.29 16.89
C LEU A 244 2.27 -11.17 17.82
N LYS A 245 2.40 -10.06 18.56
CA LYS A 245 3.46 -9.89 19.56
C LYS A 245 3.37 -10.95 20.66
N ASP A 246 2.18 -11.15 21.20
CA ASP A 246 1.95 -12.11 22.29
C ASP A 246 1.99 -13.55 21.75
N GLU A 247 1.43 -13.78 20.55
CA GLU A 247 1.48 -15.07 19.88
C GLU A 247 2.93 -15.51 19.59
N LEU A 248 3.79 -14.62 19.09
CA LEU A 248 5.20 -14.91 18.83
C LEU A 248 5.98 -15.24 20.10
N LYS A 249 5.63 -14.62 21.24
CA LYS A 249 6.23 -14.96 22.54
C LYS A 249 5.88 -16.40 22.94
N ILE A 250 4.62 -16.79 22.78
CA ILE A 250 4.17 -18.17 23.06
C ILE A 250 4.89 -19.17 22.14
N ILE A 251 5.03 -18.84 20.86
CA ILE A 251 5.72 -19.68 19.87
C ILE A 251 7.21 -19.81 20.22
N LYS A 252 7.88 -18.70 20.56
CA LYS A 252 9.28 -18.70 21.01
C LYS A 252 9.47 -19.66 22.19
N ASP A 253 8.67 -19.51 23.24
CA ASP A 253 8.78 -20.34 24.44
C ASP A 253 8.57 -21.84 24.14
N TYR A 254 7.68 -22.16 23.20
CA TYR A 254 7.41 -23.52 22.77
C TYR A 254 8.57 -24.12 21.95
N LEU A 255 9.15 -23.34 21.03
CA LEU A 255 10.25 -23.81 20.18
C LEU A 255 11.54 -24.03 20.97
N LEU A 256 11.75 -23.30 22.08
CA LEU A 256 12.94 -23.43 22.93
C LEU A 256 12.85 -24.59 23.93
N ASN A 257 11.68 -24.79 24.55
CA ASN A 257 11.55 -25.67 25.71
C ASN A 257 10.76 -26.96 25.42
N GLU A 258 10.40 -27.20 24.15
CA GLU A 258 9.58 -28.34 23.71
C GLU A 258 8.36 -28.61 24.62
N LYS A 259 7.52 -27.59 24.82
CA LYS A 259 6.25 -27.78 25.57
C LYS A 259 5.33 -28.77 24.83
N ASP A 260 4.33 -29.32 25.51
CA ASP A 260 3.30 -30.19 24.92
C ASP A 260 2.62 -29.52 23.71
N GLU A 261 2.50 -30.21 22.57
CA GLU A 261 1.79 -29.71 21.36
C GLU A 261 0.35 -29.29 21.68
N LYS A 262 -0.29 -29.92 22.68
CA LYS A 262 -1.62 -29.52 23.17
C LYS A 262 -1.67 -28.07 23.64
N PHE A 263 -0.60 -27.55 24.25
CA PHE A 263 -0.53 -26.17 24.72
C PHE A 263 -0.60 -25.17 23.55
N ILE A 264 0.07 -25.47 22.44
CA ILE A 264 0.05 -24.64 21.23
C ILE A 264 -1.32 -24.67 20.56
N ILE A 265 -1.93 -25.85 20.47
CA ILE A 265 -3.28 -26.03 19.91
C ILE A 265 -4.30 -25.19 20.69
N GLU A 266 -4.17 -25.11 22.01
CA GLU A 266 -5.09 -24.32 22.84
C GLU A 266 -4.85 -22.81 22.72
N LYS A 267 -3.59 -22.35 22.75
CA LYS A 267 -3.28 -20.91 22.84
C LYS A 267 -3.16 -20.21 21.49
N VAL A 268 -2.56 -20.86 20.50
CA VAL A 268 -2.23 -20.24 19.20
C VAL A 268 -2.52 -21.19 18.02
N PRO A 269 -3.74 -21.75 17.90
CA PRO A 269 -4.08 -22.79 16.92
C PRO A 269 -3.82 -22.37 15.47
N ILE A 270 -3.97 -21.08 15.14
CA ILE A 270 -3.75 -20.56 13.78
C ILE A 270 -2.30 -20.72 13.31
N HIS A 271 -1.34 -20.91 14.22
CA HIS A 271 0.08 -21.02 13.91
C HIS A 271 0.59 -22.46 13.79
N ILE A 272 -0.22 -23.49 14.06
CA ILE A 272 0.23 -24.89 14.11
C ILE A 272 1.01 -25.30 12.85
N ASN A 273 0.46 -25.03 11.67
CA ASN A 273 1.11 -25.40 10.41
C ASN A 273 2.42 -24.64 10.20
N TRP A 274 2.46 -23.36 10.60
CA TRP A 274 3.67 -22.56 10.52
C TRP A 274 4.74 -23.05 11.50
N ILE A 275 4.38 -23.42 12.73
CA ILE A 275 5.29 -24.02 13.72
C ILE A 275 5.86 -25.35 13.21
N LYS A 276 5.03 -26.21 12.60
CA LYS A 276 5.48 -27.47 11.98
C LYS A 276 6.49 -27.22 10.86
N TYR A 277 6.25 -26.21 10.03
CA TYR A 277 7.20 -25.75 9.02
C TYR A 277 8.52 -25.24 9.64
N LEU A 278 8.46 -24.46 10.72
CA LEU A 278 9.66 -23.98 11.40
C LEU A 278 10.50 -25.14 11.95
N LYS A 279 9.85 -26.11 12.61
CA LYS A 279 10.53 -27.30 13.16
C LYS A 279 11.12 -28.21 12.08
N SER A 280 10.53 -28.29 10.89
CA SER A 280 11.11 -29.07 9.79
C SER A 280 12.28 -28.36 9.10
N LYS A 281 12.29 -27.02 9.13
CA LYS A 281 13.34 -26.19 8.50
C LYS A 281 14.54 -25.97 9.42
N TYR A 282 14.32 -25.79 10.71
CA TYR A 282 15.36 -25.49 11.70
C TYR A 282 15.50 -26.68 12.66
N SER A 283 16.70 -27.25 12.73
CA SER A 283 16.97 -28.44 13.56
C SER A 283 17.11 -28.12 15.05
N ILE A 284 17.54 -26.89 15.40
CA ILE A 284 17.79 -26.47 16.78
C ILE A 284 17.31 -25.01 16.93
N PHE A 285 16.67 -24.71 18.06
CA PHE A 285 16.32 -23.37 18.46
C PHE A 285 17.08 -22.98 19.73
N GLU A 286 17.73 -21.83 19.71
CA GLU A 286 18.50 -21.31 20.84
C GLU A 286 18.01 -19.92 21.23
N GLU A 287 18.11 -19.56 22.51
CA GLU A 287 17.67 -18.26 23.03
C GLU A 287 18.36 -17.09 22.29
N SER A 288 19.62 -17.27 21.90
CA SER A 288 20.44 -16.26 21.21
C SER A 288 20.02 -16.01 19.76
N THR A 289 19.32 -16.96 19.13
CA THR A 289 19.01 -16.94 17.68
C THR A 289 17.53 -16.91 17.35
N ILE A 290 16.65 -17.42 18.23
CA ILE A 290 15.22 -17.60 17.97
C ILE A 290 14.51 -16.31 17.56
N ASP A 291 14.82 -15.17 18.18
CA ASP A 291 14.19 -13.89 17.83
C ASP A 291 14.54 -13.45 16.41
N LYS A 292 15.77 -13.73 15.96
CA LYS A 292 16.20 -13.45 14.57
C LYS A 292 15.51 -14.39 13.60
N ILE A 293 15.39 -15.68 13.95
CA ILE A 293 14.68 -16.68 13.14
C ILE A 293 13.22 -16.28 12.97
N LEU A 294 12.50 -16.04 14.07
CA LEU A 294 11.08 -15.65 14.02
C LEU A 294 10.89 -14.35 13.24
N LYS A 295 11.73 -13.33 13.47
CA LYS A 295 11.66 -12.08 12.71
C LYS A 295 11.87 -12.29 11.21
N TYR A 296 12.84 -13.11 10.83
CA TYR A 296 13.12 -13.44 9.43
C TYR A 296 11.96 -14.19 8.77
N GLU A 297 11.41 -15.18 9.46
CA GLU A 297 10.30 -16.00 8.95
C GLU A 297 8.99 -15.22 8.85
N VAL A 298 8.71 -14.33 9.81
CA VAL A 298 7.62 -13.35 9.70
C VAL A 298 7.82 -12.47 8.47
N GLY A 299 9.05 -12.03 8.20
CA GLY A 299 9.40 -11.28 6.98
C GLY A 299 9.14 -12.06 5.70
N ILE A 300 9.45 -13.36 5.66
CA ILE A 300 9.14 -14.24 4.53
C ILE A 300 7.64 -14.33 4.30
N VAL A 301 6.86 -14.57 5.35
CA VAL A 301 5.39 -14.63 5.24
C VAL A 301 4.84 -13.28 4.78
N PHE A 302 5.33 -12.17 5.33
CA PHE A 302 4.90 -10.83 4.91
C PHE A 302 5.26 -10.52 3.45
N LYS A 303 6.41 -10.97 2.95
CA LYS A 303 6.74 -10.88 1.52
C LYS A 303 5.69 -11.60 0.67
N ARG A 304 5.32 -12.83 1.04
CA ARG A 304 4.28 -13.61 0.36
C ARG A 304 2.92 -12.89 0.40
N VAL A 305 2.58 -12.26 1.52
CA VAL A 305 1.37 -11.44 1.64
C VAL A 305 1.35 -10.30 0.61
N LEU A 306 2.49 -9.65 0.35
CA LEU A 306 2.58 -8.63 -0.69
C LEU A 306 2.52 -9.25 -2.10
N GLU A 307 3.07 -10.45 -2.31
CA GLU A 307 2.97 -11.19 -3.58
C GLU A 307 1.51 -11.61 -3.89
N ASP A 308 0.73 -12.00 -2.88
CA ASP A 308 -0.71 -12.25 -3.01
C ASP A 308 -1.44 -10.99 -3.47
N CYS A 309 -1.00 -9.81 -3.03
CA CYS A 309 -1.59 -8.52 -3.41
C CYS A 309 -1.21 -8.03 -4.81
N GLY A 310 -0.18 -8.60 -5.46
CA GLY A 310 0.22 -8.21 -6.81
C GLY A 310 -0.80 -8.69 -7.85
N VAL A 311 -1.26 -7.81 -8.73
CA VAL A 311 -2.23 -8.14 -9.79
C VAL A 311 -1.60 -8.93 -10.94
N PHE A 312 -0.38 -8.56 -11.34
CA PHE A 312 0.48 -9.34 -12.23
C PHE A 312 1.50 -10.10 -11.41
N LYS A 313 1.36 -11.43 -11.37
CA LYS A 313 2.24 -12.32 -10.59
C LYS A 313 3.64 -12.42 -11.21
N HIS A 314 4.66 -12.64 -10.38
CA HIS A 314 6.05 -12.86 -10.81
C HIS A 314 6.28 -14.29 -11.33
N ASN A 315 5.48 -14.67 -12.32
CA ASN A 315 5.57 -15.94 -13.04
C ASN A 315 5.29 -15.71 -14.52
N LYS A 316 5.49 -16.73 -15.37
CA LYS A 316 5.32 -16.61 -16.83
C LYS A 316 3.94 -16.03 -17.21
N THR A 317 2.87 -16.53 -16.60
CA THR A 317 1.50 -16.08 -16.84
C THR A 317 1.29 -14.61 -16.50
N GLY A 318 1.79 -14.15 -15.34
CA GLY A 318 1.67 -12.75 -14.92
C GLY A 318 2.55 -11.80 -15.73
N GLU A 319 3.71 -12.26 -16.18
CA GLU A 319 4.59 -11.52 -17.09
C GLU A 319 3.93 -11.30 -18.48
N GLU A 320 3.31 -12.34 -19.04
CA GLU A 320 2.53 -12.24 -20.27
C GLU A 320 1.31 -11.32 -20.12
N ALA A 321 0.60 -11.40 -18.98
CA ALA A 321 -0.52 -10.52 -18.68
C ALA A 321 -0.09 -9.04 -18.54
N ARG A 322 1.06 -8.78 -17.89
CA ARG A 322 1.64 -7.45 -17.82
C ARG A 322 1.99 -6.92 -19.21
N GLY A 323 2.52 -7.77 -20.10
CA GLY A 323 2.76 -7.42 -21.50
C GLY A 323 1.47 -7.01 -22.22
N ARG A 324 0.39 -7.79 -22.09
CA ARG A 324 -0.93 -7.44 -22.66
C ARG A 324 -1.46 -6.11 -22.13
N TYR A 325 -1.30 -5.86 -20.82
CA TYR A 325 -1.70 -4.60 -20.22
C TYR A 325 -0.93 -3.41 -20.79
N ILE A 326 0.41 -3.50 -20.90
CA ILE A 326 1.26 -2.45 -21.46
C ILE A 326 0.86 -2.15 -22.91
N GLU A 327 0.65 -3.18 -23.73
CA GLU A 327 0.23 -2.97 -25.13
C GLU A 327 -1.17 -2.37 -25.24
N SER A 328 -2.09 -2.75 -24.34
CA SER A 328 -3.42 -2.13 -24.25
C SER A 328 -3.33 -0.66 -23.84
N LEU A 329 -2.45 -0.33 -22.88
CA LEU A 329 -2.23 1.02 -22.39
C LEU A 329 -1.66 1.93 -23.49
N LYS A 330 -0.65 1.47 -24.25
CA LYS A 330 -0.10 2.22 -25.39
C LYS A 330 -1.17 2.57 -26.41
N LYS A 331 -2.02 1.60 -26.79
CA LYS A 331 -3.13 1.83 -27.71
C LYS A 331 -4.15 2.82 -27.15
N TYR A 332 -4.49 2.72 -25.86
CA TYR A 332 -5.42 3.63 -25.20
C TYR A 332 -4.96 5.09 -25.24
N VAL A 333 -3.66 5.33 -25.03
CA VAL A 333 -3.08 6.69 -25.11
C VAL A 333 -2.98 7.16 -26.56
N GLY A 334 -2.51 6.31 -27.47
CA GLY A 334 -2.39 6.64 -28.90
C GLY A 334 -3.73 7.08 -29.52
N VAL A 335 -4.82 6.36 -29.25
CA VAL A 335 -6.17 6.71 -29.76
C VAL A 335 -6.65 8.07 -29.25
N LYS A 336 -6.20 8.53 -28.07
CA LYS A 336 -6.56 9.86 -27.56
C LYS A 336 -5.78 11.00 -28.19
N ASN A 337 -4.59 10.73 -28.74
CA ASN A 337 -3.78 11.76 -29.39
C ASN A 337 -4.20 12.01 -30.85
N GLU A 338 -5.06 11.15 -31.41
CA GLU A 338 -5.61 11.27 -32.78
C GLU A 338 -6.98 11.97 -32.85
N ILE A 339 -7.60 12.28 -31.71
CA ILE A 339 -8.90 12.96 -31.58
C ILE A 339 -8.66 14.37 -31.04
#